data_AF-A0A3N0GNE5-F1
#
_entry.id   AF-A0A3N0GNE5-F1
#
_cell.length_a   1.000
_cell.length_b   1.000
_cell.length_c   1.000
_cell.angle_alpha   90.00
_cell.angle_beta   90.00
_cell.angle_gamma   90.00
#
_symmetry.space_group_name_H-M   'P 1'
#
loop_
_entity.id
_entity.type
_entity.pdbx_description
1 polymer ?
#
loop_
_entity_poly.entity_id
_entity_poly.type
_entity_poly.pdbx_seq_one_letter_code
_entity_poly.pdbx_strand_id
1 'polypeptide(L)' 'MGGKATDAQVQEIARVLLAEGRYETRLETGNLQALVDAGWAARQAGQLLGRPVRVETSRPDEPSGGLVVVAELVDA' A
#
# COMPACT_ATOMS: atom_id res chain seq x y z
N MET A 1 -5.36 -19.40 6.63
CA MET A 1 -5.63 -19.62 5.19
C MET A 1 -5.57 -18.24 4.52
N GLY A 2 -4.38 -17.71 4.21
CA GLY A 2 -4.20 -16.29 3.83
C GLY A 2 -3.02 -16.01 2.89
N GLY A 3 -2.70 -16.95 1.99
CA GLY A 3 -1.48 -16.85 1.16
C GLY A 3 -1.68 -16.22 -0.22
N LYS A 4 -2.74 -16.55 -0.96
CA LYS A 4 -2.79 -16.23 -2.40
C LYS A 4 -3.25 -14.81 -2.74
N ALA A 5 -4.19 -14.26 -1.99
CA ALA A 5 -4.70 -12.92 -2.24
C ALA A 5 -3.64 -11.85 -1.90
N THR A 6 -2.88 -12.10 -0.83
CA THR A 6 -1.82 -11.23 -0.34
C THR A 6 -0.61 -11.21 -1.29
N ASP A 7 -0.24 -12.37 -1.85
CA ASP A 7 0.86 -12.45 -2.84
C ASP A 7 0.52 -11.68 -4.13
N ALA A 8 -0.71 -11.81 -4.63
CA ALA A 8 -1.15 -11.07 -5.81
C ALA A 8 -1.14 -9.55 -5.57
N GLN A 9 -1.55 -9.11 -4.38
CA GLN A 9 -1.52 -7.71 -4.00
C GLN A 9 -0.09 -7.16 -3.90
N VAL A 10 0.85 -7.93 -3.34
CA VAL A 10 2.27 -7.54 -3.27
C VAL A 10 2.85 -7.37 -4.67
N GLN A 11 2.56 -8.28 -5.59
CA GLN A 11 3.04 -8.20 -6.98
C GLN A 11 2.48 -6.99 -7.72
N GLU A 12 1.20 -6.68 -7.53
CA GLU A 12 0.58 -5.51 -8.15
C GLU A 12 1.18 -4.21 -7.62
N ILE A 13 1.36 -4.08 -6.30
CA ILE A 13 2.00 -2.90 -5.72
C ILE A 13 3.44 -2.77 -6.21
N ALA A 14 4.20 -3.86 -6.28
CA ALA A 14 5.57 -3.83 -6.80
C ALA A 14 5.62 -3.37 -8.26
N ARG A 15 4.68 -3.82 -9.09
CA ARG A 15 4.58 -3.40 -10.49
C ARG A 15 4.30 -1.89 -10.61
N VAL A 16 3.35 -1.37 -9.85
CA VAL A 16 3.00 0.06 -9.87
C VAL A 16 4.17 0.90 -9.33
N LEU A 17 4.77 0.50 -8.21
CA LEU A 17 5.95 1.19 -7.66
C LEU A 17 7.11 1.23 -8.65
N LEU A 18 7.37 0.13 -9.39
CA LEU A 18 8.43 0.09 -10.39
C LEU A 18 8.14 1.02 -11.58
N ALA A 19 6.88 1.17 -11.98
CA ALA A 19 6.47 1.99 -13.12
C ALA A 19 6.34 3.49 -12.78
N GLU A 20 5.78 3.81 -11.61
CA GLU A 20 5.34 5.15 -11.25
C GLU A 20 6.06 5.73 -10.03
N GLY A 21 6.82 4.92 -9.29
CA GLY A 21 7.47 5.31 -8.03
C GLY A 21 6.52 5.47 -6.85
N ARG A 22 5.21 5.44 -7.08
CA ARG A 22 4.16 5.69 -6.08
C ARG A 22 2.94 4.78 -6.32
N TYR A 23 2.38 4.25 -5.26
CA TYR A 23 1.12 3.49 -5.23
C TYR A 23 0.15 4.15 -4.25
N GLU A 24 -1.11 4.30 -4.65
CA GLU A 24 -2.16 4.89 -3.81
C GLU A 24 -3.41 3.99 -3.81
N THR A 25 -4.00 3.79 -2.64
CA THR A 25 -5.26 3.06 -2.50
C THR A 25 -6.17 3.67 -1.45
N ARG A 26 -7.48 3.59 -1.70
CA ARG A 26 -8.52 4.08 -0.81
C ARG A 26 -9.23 2.90 -0.16
N LEU A 27 -9.32 2.96 1.16
CA LEU A 27 -9.92 1.94 2.02
C LEU A 27 -11.20 2.46 2.63
N GLU A 28 -12.18 1.58 2.79
CA GLU A 28 -13.43 1.93 3.45
C GLU A 28 -13.22 2.31 4.92
N THR A 29 -14.05 3.24 5.40
CA THR A 29 -14.01 3.73 6.77
C THR A 29 -14.27 2.60 7.76
N GLY A 30 -13.43 2.48 8.79
CA GLY A 30 -13.58 1.48 9.85
C GLY A 30 -12.88 0.15 9.59
N ASN A 31 -12.29 -0.06 8.41
CA ASN A 31 -11.55 -1.29 8.11
C ASN A 31 -10.05 -1.16 8.45
N LEU A 32 -9.73 -1.22 9.75
CA LEU A 32 -8.35 -1.16 10.24
C LEU A 32 -7.50 -2.35 9.74
N GLN A 33 -8.11 -3.52 9.56
CA GLN A 33 -7.39 -4.69 9.04
C GLN A 33 -6.91 -4.43 7.61
N ALA A 34 -7.77 -3.88 6.75
CA ALA A 34 -7.38 -3.51 5.39
C ALA A 34 -6.25 -2.47 5.36
N LEU A 35 -6.19 -1.57 6.36
CA LEU A 35 -5.09 -0.62 6.50
C LEU A 35 -3.77 -1.33 6.79
N VAL A 36 -3.79 -2.24 7.77
CA VAL A 36 -2.61 -3.02 8.16
C VAL A 36 -2.15 -3.90 6.99
N ASP A 37 -3.07 -4.55 6.29
CA ASP A 37 -2.79 -5.42 5.15
C ASP A 37 -2.17 -4.62 3.99
N ALA A 38 -2.74 -3.46 3.65
CA ALA A 38 -2.19 -2.58 2.61
C ALA A 38 -0.78 -2.09 2.96
N GLY A 39 -0.55 -1.66 4.21
CA GLY A 39 0.77 -1.21 4.66
C GLY A 39 1.79 -2.33 4.75
N TRP A 40 1.38 -3.56 5.08
CA TRP A 40 2.23 -4.73 5.04
C TRP A 40 2.60 -5.10 3.59
N ALA A 41 1.60 -5.15 2.69
CA ALA A 41 1.80 -5.50 1.29
C ALA A 41 2.72 -4.50 0.57
N ALA A 42 2.58 -3.20 0.84
CA ALA A 42 3.46 -2.17 0.29
C ALA A 42 4.93 -2.33 0.75
N ARG A 43 5.15 -2.70 2.02
CA ARG A 43 6.50 -2.99 2.52
C ARG A 43 7.09 -4.25 1.87
N GLN A 44 6.31 -5.31 1.71
CA GLN A 44 6.74 -6.52 1.02
C GLN A 44 7.07 -6.25 -0.45
N ALA A 45 6.30 -5.39 -1.13
CA ALA A 45 6.59 -4.95 -2.49
C ALA A 45 7.95 -4.22 -2.56
N GLY A 46 8.25 -3.34 -1.59
CA GLY A 46 9.58 -2.73 -1.48
C GLY A 46 10.70 -3.75 -1.31
N GLN A 47 10.52 -4.73 -0.42
CA GLN A 47 11.48 -5.83 -0.23
C GLN A 47 11.70 -6.63 -1.53
N LEU A 48 10.63 -6.95 -2.26
CA LEU A 48 10.71 -7.65 -3.54
C LEU A 48 11.47 -6.85 -4.60
N LEU A 49 11.34 -5.53 -4.59
CA LEU A 49 12.07 -4.62 -5.47
C LEU A 49 13.51 -4.31 -4.99
N GLY A 50 13.90 -4.75 -3.79
CA GLY A 50 15.17 -4.39 -3.17
C GLY A 50 15.29 -2.89 -2.87
N ARG A 51 14.16 -2.18 -2.69
CA ARG A 51 14.11 -0.73 -2.50
C ARG A 51 13.31 -0.36 -1.24
N PRO A 52 13.76 0.63 -0.45
CA PRO A 52 12.96 1.14 0.66
C PRO A 52 11.66 1.78 0.17
N VAL A 53 10.56 1.48 0.86
CA VAL A 53 9.24 2.07 0.62
C VAL A 53 8.80 2.84 1.86
N ARG A 54 8.41 4.10 1.68
CA ARG A 54 7.71 4.90 2.69
C ARG A 54 6.22 4.66 2.55
N VAL A 55 5.54 4.36 3.66
CA VAL A 55 4.09 4.18 3.69
C VAL A 55 3.48 5.27 4.57
N GLU A 56 2.57 6.04 4.00
CA GLU A 56 1.81 7.07 4.68
C GLU A 56 0.33 6.73 4.69
N THR A 57 -0.37 7.18 5.72
CA THR A 57 -1.81 7.00 5.85
C THR A 57 -2.45 8.33 6.16
N SER A 58 -3.40 8.72 5.32
CA SER A 58 -4.10 9.99 5.41
C SER A 58 -5.58 9.75 5.54
N ARG A 59 -6.27 10.56 6.35
CA ARG A 59 -7.72 10.65 6.33
C ARG A 59 -8.08 11.93 5.57
N PRO A 60 -8.70 11.85 4.39
CA PRO A 60 -9.19 13.04 3.71
C PRO A 60 -10.29 13.70 4.55
N ASP A 61 -10.35 15.03 4.56
CA ASP A 61 -11.26 15.83 5.38
C ASP A 61 -12.75 15.70 4.98
N GLU A 62 -13.09 14.87 3.99
CA GLU A 62 -14.47 14.62 3.59
C GLU A 62 -15.22 13.73 4.61
N PRO A 63 -16.50 14.03 4.91
CA PRO A 63 -17.28 13.33 5.94
C PRO A 63 -17.61 11.86 5.58
N SER A 64 -17.44 11.47 4.32
CA SER A 64 -17.53 10.10 3.80
C SER A 64 -16.14 9.43 3.67
N GLY A 65 -15.08 10.12 4.10
CA GLY A 65 -13.69 9.88 3.72
C GLY A 65 -13.10 8.58 4.27
N GLY A 66 -13.03 7.58 3.40
CA GLY A 66 -12.20 6.39 3.60
C GLY A 66 -10.72 6.73 3.84
N LEU A 67 -9.96 5.81 4.42
CA LEU A 67 -8.52 5.99 4.64
C LEU A 67 -7.76 5.88 3.32
N VAL A 68 -6.80 6.75 3.08
CA VAL A 68 -5.90 6.66 1.92
C VAL A 68 -4.56 6.14 2.40
N VAL A 69 -4.05 5.11 1.73
CA VAL A 69 -2.68 4.60 1.93
C VAL A 69 -1.87 4.97 0.71
N VAL A 70 -0.76 5.67 0.95
CA VAL A 70 0.22 6.03 -0.08
C VAL A 70 1.50 5.28 0.22
N ALA A 71 2.04 4.59 -0.78
CA ALA A 71 3.35 3.94 -0.72
C ALA A 71 4.26 4.55 -1.80
N GLU A 72 5.44 5.01 -1.41
CA GLU A 72 6.40 5.66 -2.31
C GLU A 72 7.77 5.01 -2.18
N LEU A 73 8.45 4.81 -3.31
CA LEU A 73 9.86 4.42 -3.29
C LEU A 73 10.68 5.57 -2.75
N VAL A 74 11.54 5.29 -1.78
CA VAL A 74 12.52 6.27 -1.31
C VAL A 74 13.71 6.18 -2.26
N ASP A 75 13.89 7.20 -3.08
CA ASP A 75 15.13 7.35 -3.86
C ASP A 75 16.29 7.57 -2.88
N ALA A 76 17.33 6.75 -3.02
CA ALA A 76 18.58 6.86 -2.26
C ALA A 76 19.53 7.84 -2.95
#